data_AF-A0A936KZA2-F1
#
_entry.id   AF-A0A936KZA2-F1
#
_cell.length_a   1.000
_cell.length_b   1.000
_cell.length_c   1.000
_cell.angle_alpha   90.00
_cell.angle_beta   90.00
_cell.angle_gamma   90.00
#
_symmetry.space_group_name_H-M   'P 1'
#
loop_
_entity.id
_entity.type
_entity.pdbx_description
1 polymer ?
#
loop_
_entity_poly.entity_id
_entity_poly.type
_entity_poly.pdbx_seq_one_letter_code
_entity_poly.pdbx_strand_id
1 'polypeptide(L)'
;MLSKTNIKISLVLSAMLGSLITPNLANAVAGDQTPESTNIMNSSPLYADSGQSYHACNVANITTAALKAKIDLISASGTVLATTGATPISLIAGTSYELIGPSTYTGFARCRVSTVDPENVRANLSVFHYTGTYFETLAFSELR
;
A
#
# COMPACT_ATOMS: atom_id res chain seq x y z
N MET A 1 -55.85 -35.69 30.64
CA MET A 1 -54.60 -35.93 29.87
C MET A 1 -54.39 -34.74 28.95
N LEU A 2 -53.56 -33.77 29.33
CA LEU A 2 -53.24 -32.59 28.53
C LEU A 2 -51.95 -32.86 27.74
N SER A 3 -52.05 -32.96 26.41
CA SER A 3 -50.92 -33.10 25.50
C SER A 3 -50.27 -31.72 25.29
N LYS A 4 -48.97 -31.60 25.61
CA LYS A 4 -48.16 -30.41 25.33
C LYS A 4 -47.53 -30.56 23.95
N THR A 5 -48.02 -29.78 22.98
CA THR A 5 -47.42 -29.68 21.63
C THR A 5 -46.25 -28.69 21.68
N ASN A 6 -45.02 -29.18 21.54
CA ASN A 6 -43.84 -28.33 21.40
C ASN A 6 -43.73 -27.82 19.96
N ILE A 7 -44.00 -26.53 19.74
CA ILE A 7 -43.74 -25.85 18.46
C ILE A 7 -42.24 -25.55 18.39
N LYS A 8 -41.52 -26.27 17.53
CA LYS A 8 -40.14 -25.93 17.16
C LYS A 8 -40.19 -24.85 16.08
N ILE A 9 -39.89 -23.60 16.46
CA ILE A 9 -39.68 -22.50 15.50
C ILE A 9 -38.30 -22.72 14.88
N SER A 10 -38.28 -23.18 13.62
CA SER A 10 -37.05 -23.27 12.83
C SER A 10 -36.76 -21.89 12.24
N LEU A 11 -35.77 -21.19 12.79
CA LEU A 11 -35.26 -19.93 12.24
C LEU A 11 -34.51 -20.26 10.94
N VAL A 12 -35.15 -20.06 9.78
CA VAL A 12 -34.48 -20.15 8.48
C VAL A 12 -33.66 -18.87 8.32
N LEU A 13 -32.38 -18.95 8.68
CA LEU A 13 -31.41 -17.90 8.40
C LEU A 13 -31.08 -17.98 6.90
N SER A 14 -31.78 -17.21 6.08
CA SER A 14 -31.43 -17.02 4.67
C SER A 14 -30.05 -16.37 4.60
N ALA A 15 -29.02 -17.20 4.45
CA ALA A 15 -27.68 -16.74 4.12
C ALA A 15 -27.76 -16.06 2.75
N MET A 16 -27.75 -14.72 2.75
CA MET A 16 -27.40 -13.97 1.55
C MET A 16 -26.00 -14.42 1.15
N LEU A 17 -25.92 -15.14 0.03
CA LEU A 17 -24.69 -15.34 -0.74
C LEU A 17 -24.29 -13.99 -1.37
N GLY A 18 -23.96 -13.02 -0.53
CA GLY A 18 -23.10 -11.93 -0.95
C GLY A 18 -21.74 -12.57 -1.19
N SER A 19 -21.26 -12.55 -2.41
CA SER A 19 -19.86 -12.81 -2.71
C SER A 19 -19.03 -11.86 -1.86
N LEU A 20 -18.57 -12.35 -0.70
CA LEU A 20 -17.57 -11.69 0.12
C LEU A 20 -16.33 -11.61 -0.77
N ILE A 21 -16.15 -10.48 -1.43
CA ILE A 21 -14.86 -10.08 -1.99
C ILE A 21 -13.99 -9.87 -0.76
N THR A 22 -13.40 -10.96 -0.27
CA THR A 22 -12.38 -10.87 0.76
C THR A 22 -11.27 -10.02 0.16
N PRO A 23 -10.93 -8.86 0.73
CA PRO A 23 -9.75 -8.15 0.28
C PRO A 23 -8.60 -9.15 0.38
N ASN A 24 -7.91 -9.41 -0.73
CA ASN A 24 -6.73 -10.27 -0.72
C ASN A 24 -5.83 -9.72 0.39
N LEU A 25 -5.71 -10.47 1.50
CA LEU A 25 -4.78 -10.11 2.57
C LEU A 25 -3.42 -9.98 1.90
N ALA A 26 -2.76 -8.83 2.08
CA ALA A 26 -1.47 -8.62 1.47
C ALA A 26 -0.49 -9.65 2.05
N ASN A 27 -0.11 -10.66 1.25
CA ASN A 27 0.94 -11.58 1.62
C ASN A 27 2.28 -10.85 1.63
N ALA A 28 3.18 -11.21 2.55
CA ALA A 28 4.58 -10.83 2.43
C ALA A 28 5.11 -11.35 1.08
N VAL A 29 5.61 -10.46 0.23
CA VAL A 29 6.11 -10.81 -1.11
C VAL A 29 7.63 -10.91 -1.02
N ALA A 30 8.20 -11.94 -1.65
CA ALA A 30 9.65 -12.16 -1.73
C ALA A 30 10.40 -10.83 -2.00
N GLY A 31 11.34 -10.49 -1.11
CA GLY A 31 12.04 -9.20 -1.10
C GLY A 31 11.81 -8.33 0.16
N ASP A 32 10.88 -8.69 1.04
CA ASP A 32 10.67 -8.01 2.34
C ASP A 32 11.79 -8.30 3.37
N GLN A 33 12.57 -9.36 3.15
CA GLN A 33 13.65 -9.81 4.02
C GLN A 33 14.71 -10.54 3.18
N THR A 34 15.46 -9.84 2.34
CA THR A 34 16.74 -10.40 1.84
C THR A 34 17.87 -9.88 2.73
N PRO A 35 18.60 -10.74 3.47
CA PRO A 35 19.67 -10.34 4.39
C PRO A 35 20.81 -9.52 3.74
N GLU A 36 20.84 -9.43 2.42
CA GLU A 36 21.93 -8.84 1.63
C GLU A 36 21.59 -7.49 1.00
N SER A 37 20.40 -6.94 1.20
CA SER A 37 20.07 -5.61 0.67
C SER A 37 20.18 -4.54 1.76
N THR A 38 21.41 -4.16 2.12
CA THR A 38 21.70 -3.11 3.13
C THR A 38 21.13 -1.73 2.79
N ASN A 39 20.45 -1.56 1.64
CA ASN A 39 19.96 -0.30 1.11
C ASN A 39 18.57 -0.44 0.47
N ILE A 40 17.68 -1.28 1.04
CA ILE A 40 16.27 -1.37 0.63
C ILE A 40 15.39 -1.11 1.85
N MET A 41 14.39 -0.23 1.67
CA MET A 41 13.32 -0.02 2.64
C MET A 41 11.98 -0.34 2.00
N ASN A 42 11.05 -0.90 2.75
CA ASN A 42 9.69 -1.20 2.29
C ASN A 42 8.66 -0.62 3.25
N SER A 43 7.50 -0.24 2.72
CA SER A 43 6.32 0.08 3.54
C SER A 43 5.53 -1.18 3.82
N SER A 44 4.72 -1.16 4.88
CA SER A 44 3.59 -2.07 4.94
C SER A 44 2.64 -1.79 3.77
N PRO A 45 1.96 -2.82 3.25
CA PRO A 45 1.00 -2.65 2.18
C PRO A 45 -0.23 -1.87 2.66
N LEU A 46 -0.71 -0.92 1.84
CA LEU A 46 -1.95 -0.17 2.08
C LEU A 46 -2.95 -0.42 0.96
N TYR A 47 -4.22 -0.52 1.33
CA TYR A 47 -5.31 -0.72 0.38
C TYR A 47 -5.78 0.61 -0.22
N ALA A 48 -6.01 0.64 -1.53
CA ALA A 48 -6.77 1.68 -2.20
C ALA A 48 -7.96 1.05 -2.96
N ASP A 49 -9.13 1.66 -2.84
CA ASP A 49 -10.28 1.43 -3.69
C ASP A 49 -10.18 2.29 -4.96
N SER A 50 -10.09 1.64 -6.14
CA SER A 50 -9.97 2.37 -7.41
C SER A 50 -11.14 3.31 -7.62
N GLY A 51 -10.88 4.45 -8.24
CA GLY A 51 -11.89 5.42 -8.66
C GLY A 51 -12.16 6.53 -7.65
N GLN A 52 -11.81 6.32 -6.37
CA GLN A 52 -11.85 7.35 -5.33
C GLN A 52 -10.50 7.50 -4.62
N SER A 53 -9.67 6.45 -4.57
CA SER A 53 -8.37 6.51 -3.92
C SER A 53 -7.19 6.20 -4.85
N TYR A 54 -6.01 6.69 -4.51
CA TYR A 54 -4.75 6.33 -5.17
C TYR A 54 -3.59 6.21 -4.18
N HIS A 55 -2.57 5.44 -4.57
CA HIS A 55 -1.32 5.29 -3.82
C HIS A 55 -0.28 6.33 -4.25
N ALA A 56 0.47 6.87 -3.29
CA ALA A 56 1.62 7.71 -3.54
C ALA A 56 2.78 7.28 -2.64
N CYS A 57 3.95 7.03 -3.23
CA CYS A 57 5.17 6.86 -2.47
C CYS A 57 5.93 8.18 -2.36
N ASN A 58 6.11 8.65 -1.14
CA ASN A 58 6.84 9.88 -0.85
C ASN A 58 8.22 9.53 -0.31
N VAL A 59 9.25 10.16 -0.87
CA VAL A 59 10.65 9.97 -0.44
C VAL A 59 11.31 11.33 -0.32
N ALA A 60 11.81 11.64 0.86
CA ALA A 60 12.52 12.87 1.18
C ALA A 60 13.99 12.59 1.47
N ASN A 61 14.87 13.38 0.85
CA ASN A 61 16.28 13.42 1.19
C ASN A 61 16.47 14.35 2.39
N ILE A 62 16.84 13.77 3.53
CA ILE A 62 17.03 14.51 4.78
C ILE A 62 18.49 14.90 5.03
N THR A 63 19.35 14.74 4.02
CA THR A 63 20.77 15.09 4.08
C THR A 63 21.08 16.40 3.36
N THR A 64 22.35 16.78 3.39
CA THR A 64 22.91 17.94 2.67
C THR A 64 23.54 17.56 1.32
N ALA A 65 23.59 16.27 0.96
CA ALA A 65 24.15 15.78 -0.29
C ALA A 65 23.06 15.21 -1.21
N ALA A 66 23.29 15.21 -2.52
CA ALA A 66 22.38 14.55 -3.45
C ALA A 66 22.49 13.03 -3.30
N LEU A 67 21.35 12.34 -3.28
CA LEU A 67 21.26 10.88 -3.19
C LEU A 67 20.77 10.29 -4.51
N LYS A 68 21.05 9.01 -4.73
CA LYS A 68 20.51 8.24 -5.86
C LYS A 68 19.48 7.27 -5.35
N ALA A 69 18.21 7.50 -5.66
CA ALA A 69 17.11 6.66 -5.19
C ALA A 69 16.43 5.96 -6.35
N LYS A 70 16.13 4.68 -6.18
CA LYS A 70 15.17 3.97 -7.03
C LYS A 70 13.92 3.70 -6.22
N ILE A 71 12.78 4.16 -6.72
CA ILE A 71 11.49 4.09 -6.05
C ILE A 71 10.56 3.26 -6.91
N ASP A 72 9.95 2.25 -6.31
CA ASP A 72 8.97 1.38 -6.96
C ASP A 72 7.70 1.33 -6.11
N LEU A 73 6.54 1.50 -6.74
CA LEU A 73 5.25 1.14 -6.17
C LEU A 73 4.87 -0.25 -6.67
N ILE A 74 4.64 -1.18 -5.75
CA ILE A 74 4.51 -2.61 -6.07
C ILE A 74 3.19 -3.12 -5.50
N SER A 75 2.36 -3.71 -6.33
CA SER A 75 1.13 -4.39 -5.91
C SER A 75 1.42 -5.59 -4.98
N ALA A 76 0.40 -6.05 -4.26
CA ALA A 76 0.48 -7.25 -3.42
C ALA A 76 0.84 -8.53 -4.20
N SER A 77 0.65 -8.58 -5.51
CA SER A 77 1.08 -9.70 -6.36
C SER A 77 2.52 -9.56 -6.88
N GLY A 78 3.22 -8.49 -6.55
CA GLY A 78 4.59 -8.23 -6.99
C GLY A 78 4.72 -7.45 -8.31
N THR A 79 3.60 -7.12 -8.97
CA THR A 79 3.61 -6.29 -10.18
C THR A 79 4.00 -4.85 -9.83
N VAL A 80 4.95 -4.27 -10.56
CA VAL A 80 5.32 -2.86 -10.45
C VAL A 80 4.22 -2.01 -11.10
N LEU A 81 3.59 -1.16 -10.29
CA LEU A 81 2.51 -0.26 -10.69
C LEU A 81 3.04 1.09 -11.18
N ALA A 82 4.11 1.58 -10.55
CA ALA A 82 4.83 2.78 -10.94
C ALA A 82 6.30 2.64 -10.53
N THR A 83 7.21 3.25 -11.29
CA THR A 83 8.65 3.21 -11.00
C THR A 83 9.35 4.46 -11.51
N THR A 84 10.41 4.88 -10.83
CA THR A 84 11.35 5.89 -11.35
C THR A 84 12.20 5.39 -12.53
N GLY A 85 12.11 4.09 -12.87
CA GLY A 85 12.79 3.47 -13.99
C GLY A 85 14.03 2.67 -13.59
N ALA A 86 14.77 2.19 -14.59
CA ALA A 86 15.97 1.38 -14.38
C ALA A 86 17.12 2.19 -13.77
N THR A 87 17.22 3.47 -14.13
CA THR A 87 18.25 4.39 -13.61
C THR A 87 17.73 5.09 -12.36
N PRO A 88 18.43 5.01 -11.22
CA PRO A 88 18.06 5.76 -10.01
C PRO A 88 18.00 7.27 -10.28
N ILE A 89 16.97 7.92 -9.73
CA ILE A 89 16.81 9.37 -9.81
C ILE A 89 17.77 10.07 -8.87
N SER A 90 18.14 11.31 -9.21
CA SER A 90 18.87 12.17 -8.29
C SER A 90 17.88 12.90 -7.38
N LEU A 91 17.90 12.57 -6.09
CA LEU A 91 17.12 13.28 -5.08
C LEU A 91 18.01 14.35 -4.46
N ILE A 92 17.77 15.61 -4.81
CA ILE A 92 18.58 16.75 -4.33
C ILE A 92 18.39 16.90 -2.81
N ALA A 93 19.42 17.38 -2.12
CA ALA A 93 19.39 17.66 -0.70
C ALA A 93 18.17 18.51 -0.30
N GLY A 94 17.46 18.11 0.76
CA GLY A 94 16.29 18.81 1.28
C GLY A 94 15.04 18.76 0.39
N THR A 95 15.03 17.94 -0.67
CA THR A 95 13.87 17.79 -1.57
C THR A 95 13.14 16.46 -1.33
N SER A 96 11.88 16.42 -1.74
CA SER A 96 11.09 15.21 -1.82
C SER A 96 10.73 14.85 -3.26
N TYR A 97 10.45 13.58 -3.47
CA TYR A 97 9.90 13.03 -4.70
C TYR A 97 8.66 12.23 -4.36
N GLU A 98 7.58 12.45 -5.11
CA GLU A 98 6.34 11.70 -5.01
C GLU A 98 6.17 10.83 -6.26
N LEU A 99 6.11 9.52 -6.06
CA LEU A 99 5.79 8.56 -7.11
C LEU A 99 4.34 8.12 -6.97
N ILE A 100 3.50 8.54 -7.91
CA ILE A 100 2.05 8.28 -7.89
C ILE A 100 1.75 7.00 -8.68
N GLY A 101 0.96 6.10 -8.06
CA GLY A 101 0.44 4.91 -8.72
C GLY A 101 -0.72 5.22 -9.68
N PRO A 102 -1.09 4.27 -10.57
CA PRO A 102 -2.26 4.44 -11.42
C PRO A 102 -3.54 4.62 -10.60
N SER A 103 -4.31 5.68 -10.88
CA SER A 103 -5.59 5.95 -10.19
C SER A 103 -6.67 4.88 -10.42
N THR A 104 -6.48 4.02 -11.43
CA THR A 104 -7.36 2.90 -11.75
C THR A 104 -7.02 1.63 -10.96
N TYR A 105 -5.93 1.60 -10.19
CA TYR A 105 -5.54 0.41 -9.44
C TYR A 105 -6.41 0.25 -8.19
N THR A 106 -6.98 -0.96 -8.01
CA THR A 106 -7.60 -1.39 -6.74
C THR A 106 -6.71 -2.44 -6.09
N GLY A 107 -6.50 -2.29 -4.79
CA GLY A 107 -5.90 -3.33 -3.97
C GLY A 107 -4.80 -2.82 -3.06
N PHE A 108 -4.07 -3.76 -2.48
CA PHE A 108 -2.92 -3.48 -1.65
C PHE A 108 -1.68 -3.21 -2.50
N ALA A 109 -1.00 -2.11 -2.23
CA ALA A 109 0.33 -1.83 -2.76
C ALA A 109 1.29 -1.46 -1.63
N ARG A 110 2.58 -1.65 -1.85
CA ARG A 110 3.68 -1.19 -0.99
C ARG A 110 4.59 -0.28 -1.78
N CYS A 111 5.25 0.66 -1.09
CA CYS A 111 6.38 1.35 -1.67
C CYS A 111 7.68 0.64 -1.28
N ARG A 112 8.59 0.54 -2.26
CA ARG A 112 9.97 0.12 -2.07
C ARG A 112 10.90 1.25 -2.49
N VAL A 113 11.85 1.59 -1.62
CA VAL A 113 12.95 2.49 -1.95
C VAL A 113 14.25 1.70 -1.87
N SER A 114 15.08 1.85 -2.88
CA SER A 114 16.36 1.16 -3.00
C SER A 114 17.46 2.12 -3.44
N THR A 115 18.72 1.64 -3.37
CA THR A 115 19.96 2.37 -3.72
C THR A 115 20.29 3.56 -2.81
N VAL A 116 19.62 3.67 -1.67
CA VAL A 116 19.87 4.69 -0.64
C VAL A 116 20.16 4.03 0.69
N ASP A 117 21.00 4.70 1.48
CA ASP A 117 21.13 4.41 2.90
C ASP A 117 19.85 4.82 3.64
N PRO A 118 19.17 3.90 4.35
CA PRO A 118 17.94 4.20 5.10
C PRO A 118 18.06 5.33 6.12
N GLU A 119 19.27 5.61 6.63
CA GLU A 119 19.47 6.70 7.60
C GLU A 119 19.34 8.08 6.95
N ASN A 120 19.60 8.18 5.64
CA ASN A 120 19.70 9.41 4.87
C ASN A 120 18.39 9.84 4.19
N VAL A 121 17.34 9.01 4.31
CA VAL A 121 16.04 9.28 3.71
C VAL A 121 14.91 9.11 4.71
N ARG A 122 13.79 9.77 4.45
CA ARG A 122 12.50 9.46 5.08
C ARG A 122 11.50 9.19 3.99
N ALA A 123 10.75 8.11 4.14
CA ALA A 123 9.80 7.72 3.13
C ALA A 123 8.53 7.14 3.74
N ASN A 124 7.42 7.31 3.03
CA ASN A 124 6.16 6.65 3.34
C ASN A 124 5.44 6.22 2.05
N LEU A 125 4.53 5.27 2.22
CA LEU A 125 3.41 5.08 1.31
C LEU A 125 2.20 5.79 1.91
N SER A 126 1.51 6.59 1.11
CA SER A 126 0.22 7.19 1.44
C SER A 126 -0.86 6.68 0.50
N VAL A 127 -2.08 6.57 1.02
CA VAL A 127 -3.31 6.43 0.23
C VAL A 127 -4.09 7.71 0.38
N PHE A 128 -4.37 8.35 -0.74
CA PHE A 128 -5.17 9.56 -0.82
C PHE A 128 -6.56 9.22 -1.32
N HIS A 129 -7.61 9.72 -0.67
CA HIS A 129 -9.01 9.50 -1.01
C HIS A 129 -9.68 10.81 -1.43
N TYR A 130 -10.46 10.78 -2.52
CA TYR A 130 -11.19 11.91 -3.04
C TYR A 130 -12.48 12.14 -2.24
N THR A 131 -12.60 13.30 -1.62
CA THR A 131 -13.76 13.67 -0.80
C THR A 131 -14.92 14.27 -1.62
N GLY A 132 -14.77 14.40 -2.94
CA GLY A 132 -15.67 15.17 -3.80
C GLY A 132 -15.21 16.59 -4.08
N THR A 133 -14.17 17.09 -3.41
CA THR A 133 -13.58 18.43 -3.65
C THR A 133 -12.06 18.42 -3.66
N TYR A 134 -11.44 17.66 -2.78
CA TYR A 134 -9.99 17.52 -2.70
C TYR A 134 -9.63 16.08 -2.30
N PHE A 135 -8.34 15.76 -2.36
CA PHE A 135 -7.83 14.51 -1.84
C PHE A 135 -7.34 14.69 -0.40
N GLU A 136 -7.71 13.76 0.47
CA GLU A 136 -7.23 13.69 1.86
C GLU A 136 -6.45 12.39 2.10
N THR A 137 -5.52 12.40 3.05
CA THR A 137 -4.76 11.20 3.40
C THR A 137 -5.65 10.24 4.19
N LEU A 138 -6.04 9.13 3.59
CA LEU A 138 -6.82 8.07 4.23
C LEU A 138 -5.97 7.18 5.13
N ALA A 139 -4.76 6.85 4.66
CA ALA A 139 -3.83 6.00 5.38
C ALA A 139 -2.39 6.34 5.00
N PHE A 140 -1.46 6.06 5.91
CA PHE A 140 -0.02 6.12 5.62
C PHE A 140 0.72 4.97 6.31
N SER A 141 1.86 4.58 5.72
CA SER A 141 2.78 3.60 6.25
C SER A 141 4.20 4.09 6.00
N GLU A 142 4.96 4.31 7.06
CA GLU A 142 6.37 4.63 6.94
C GLU A 142 7.15 3.44 6.38
N LEU A 143 8.20 3.75 5.62
CA LEU A 143 9.16 2.76 5.18
C LEU A 143 10.14 2.43 6.32
N ARG A 144 10.55 1.17 6.37
CA ARG A 144 11.56 0.62 7.28
C ARG A 144 12.51 -0.28 6.51
#